data_AF-A0A9X8W0D2-F1
#
_entry.id   AF-A0A9X8W0D2-F1
#
_cell.length_a   1.000
_cell.length_b   1.000
_cell.length_c   1.000
_cell.angle_alpha   90.00
_cell.angle_beta   90.00
_cell.angle_gamma   90.00
#
_symmetry.space_group_name_H-M   'P 1'
#
loop_
_entity.id
_entity.type
_entity.pdbx_description
1 polymer ?
#
loop_
_entity_poly.entity_id
_entity_poly.type
_entity_poly.pdbx_seq_one_letter_code
_entity_poly.pdbx_strand_id
1 'polypeptide(L)'
;MSFEKRKKLADLKADSNALFEHRLAVLLEKKKQVVSSIRDEAIYFLNEQGFSINKSVLVNSPLQVEADYKGSMKIKIVLSDPADSFMGADIILDVDYLKQKFEFTVDLFRQSFDTIWEDDLDKAILDYISQNEKISELNAADINGNYKITLIKSQNQKTEFENISDVLKFVLEM
;
A
#
# COMPACT_ATOMS: atom_id res chain seq x y z
N MET A 1 -20.38 -12.27 37.99
CA MET A 1 -19.34 -12.71 37.03
C MET A 1 -19.26 -11.90 35.72
N SER A 2 -20.21 -11.00 35.40
CA SER A 2 -20.13 -10.17 34.18
C SER A 2 -18.98 -9.13 34.20
N PHE A 3 -18.68 -8.57 35.37
CA PHE A 3 -17.65 -7.52 35.52
C PHE A 3 -16.22 -8.02 35.22
N GLU A 4 -15.82 -9.16 35.80
CA GLU A 4 -14.48 -9.73 35.58
C GLU A 4 -14.24 -10.09 34.12
N LYS A 5 -15.24 -10.66 33.43
CA LYS A 5 -15.16 -10.96 32.00
C LYS A 5 -15.03 -9.69 31.15
N ARG A 6 -15.81 -8.65 31.47
CA ARG A 6 -15.71 -7.35 30.77
C ARG A 6 -14.36 -6.66 31.00
N LYS A 7 -13.81 -6.73 32.22
CA LYS A 7 -12.46 -6.24 32.52
C LYS A 7 -11.43 -6.99 31.68
N LYS A 8 -11.46 -8.34 31.69
CA LYS A 8 -10.56 -9.16 30.89
C LYS A 8 -10.64 -8.84 29.40
N LEU A 9 -11.85 -8.65 28.87
CA LEU A 9 -12.03 -8.26 27.47
C LEU A 9 -11.43 -6.88 27.17
N ALA A 10 -11.61 -5.91 28.05
CA ALA A 10 -11.02 -4.57 27.89
C ALA A 10 -9.48 -4.62 27.91
N ASP A 11 -8.89 -5.41 28.80
CA ASP A 11 -7.45 -5.61 28.88
C ASP A 11 -6.93 -6.25 27.57
N LEU A 12 -7.57 -7.32 27.10
CA LEU A 12 -7.20 -8.01 25.85
C LEU A 12 -7.30 -7.11 24.60
N LYS A 13 -8.30 -6.22 24.56
CA LYS A 13 -8.44 -5.23 23.49
C LYS A 13 -7.31 -4.21 23.50
N ALA A 14 -6.94 -3.73 24.69
CA ALA A 14 -5.83 -2.80 24.84
C ALA A 14 -4.51 -3.45 24.36
N ASP A 15 -4.27 -4.71 24.74
CA ASP A 15 -3.12 -5.47 24.27
C ASP A 15 -3.15 -5.66 22.75
N SER A 16 -4.32 -6.03 22.18
CA SER A 16 -4.47 -6.20 20.73
C SER A 16 -4.19 -4.90 19.98
N ASN A 17 -4.70 -3.76 20.48
CA ASN A 17 -4.45 -2.45 19.88
C ASN A 17 -2.96 -2.10 19.92
N ALA A 18 -2.27 -2.29 21.05
CA ALA A 18 -0.84 -2.03 21.15
C ALA A 18 -0.02 -2.89 20.17
N LEU A 19 -0.39 -4.16 20.00
CA LEU A 19 0.26 -5.05 19.04
C LEU A 19 0.00 -4.61 17.59
N PHE A 20 -1.21 -4.17 17.26
CA PHE A 20 -1.53 -3.65 15.92
C PHE A 20 -0.87 -2.30 15.64
N GLU A 21 -0.73 -1.42 16.64
CA GLU A 21 0.00 -0.15 16.50
C GLU A 21 1.48 -0.41 16.14
N HIS A 22 2.12 -1.38 16.81
CA HIS A 22 3.48 -1.78 16.47
C HIS A 22 3.58 -2.27 15.02
N ARG A 23 2.66 -3.16 14.61
CA ARG A 23 2.61 -3.69 13.24
C ARG A 23 2.33 -2.61 12.20
N LEU A 24 1.47 -1.65 12.52
CA LEU A 24 1.18 -0.52 11.65
C LEU A 24 2.42 0.34 11.42
N ALA A 25 3.21 0.59 12.46
CA ALA A 25 4.48 1.33 12.31
C ALA A 25 5.44 0.63 11.34
N VAL A 26 5.61 -0.69 11.49
CA VAL A 26 6.45 -1.49 10.57
C VAL A 26 5.88 -1.46 9.15
N LEU A 27 4.57 -1.58 8.99
CA LEU A 27 3.89 -1.52 7.70
C LEU A 27 4.12 -0.19 6.99
N LEU A 28 3.98 0.93 7.70
CA LEU A 28 4.21 2.27 7.15
C LEU A 28 5.67 2.45 6.71
N GLU A 29 6.62 1.98 7.52
CA GLU A 29 8.04 2.00 7.17
C GLU A 29 8.32 1.19 5.91
N LYS A 30 7.79 -0.03 5.83
CA LYS A 30 7.92 -0.90 4.66
C LYS A 30 7.27 -0.31 3.42
N LYS A 31 6.09 0.29 3.56
CA LYS A 31 5.39 0.95 2.43
C LYS A 31 6.22 2.12 1.90
N LYS A 32 6.83 2.91 2.78
CA LYS A 32 7.73 4.01 2.39
C LYS A 32 8.95 3.51 1.61
N GLN A 33 9.55 2.40 2.04
CA GLN A 33 10.66 1.77 1.32
C GLN A 33 10.23 1.31 -0.08
N VAL A 34 9.10 0.60 -0.18
CA VAL A 34 8.54 0.12 -1.45
C VAL A 34 8.21 1.27 -2.40
N VAL A 35 7.58 2.35 -1.91
CA VAL A 35 7.27 3.54 -2.74
C VAL A 35 8.54 4.17 -3.31
N SER A 36 9.61 4.26 -2.52
CA SER A 36 10.90 4.75 -3.03
C SER A 36 11.47 3.83 -4.11
N SER A 37 11.41 2.51 -3.92
CA SER A 37 11.87 1.55 -4.93
C SER A 37 11.05 1.61 -6.22
N ILE A 38 9.72 1.73 -6.12
CA ILE A 38 8.81 1.92 -7.25
C ILE A 38 9.18 3.16 -8.05
N ARG A 39 9.48 4.28 -7.38
CA ARG A 39 9.92 5.50 -8.06
C ARG A 39 11.20 5.26 -8.86
N ASP A 40 12.20 4.65 -8.23
CA ASP A 40 13.51 4.46 -8.84
C ASP A 40 13.43 3.48 -10.02
N GLU A 41 12.60 2.44 -9.90
CA GLU A 41 12.31 1.49 -10.98
C GLU A 41 11.56 2.18 -12.14
N ALA A 42 10.55 3.01 -11.85
CA ALA A 42 9.83 3.76 -12.87
C ALA A 42 10.75 4.72 -13.64
N ILE A 43 11.65 5.42 -12.94
CA ILE A 43 12.67 6.28 -13.54
C ILE A 43 13.59 5.46 -14.45
N TYR A 44 14.07 4.31 -13.97
CA TYR A 44 14.94 3.42 -14.74
C TYR A 44 14.24 2.97 -16.04
N PHE A 45 13.02 2.44 -15.92
CA PHE A 45 12.22 2.00 -17.07
C PHE A 45 12.00 3.12 -18.10
N LEU A 46 11.57 4.30 -17.64
CA LEU A 46 11.31 5.44 -18.54
C LEU A 46 12.57 5.90 -19.27
N ASN A 47 13.73 5.93 -18.60
CA ASN A 47 15.00 6.23 -19.25
C ASN A 47 15.38 5.17 -20.29
N GLU A 48 15.16 3.87 -20.02
CA GLU A 48 15.40 2.80 -21.01
C GLU A 48 14.49 2.94 -22.24
N GLN A 49 13.26 3.41 -22.06
CA GLN A 49 12.34 3.73 -23.17
C GLN A 49 12.65 5.06 -23.87
N GLY A 50 13.70 5.78 -23.45
CA GLY A 50 14.17 7.01 -24.07
C GLY A 50 13.42 8.28 -23.64
N PHE A 51 12.64 8.23 -22.55
CA PHE A 51 12.08 9.43 -21.94
C PHE A 51 13.17 10.22 -21.20
N SER A 52 13.00 11.53 -21.14
CA SER A 52 13.80 12.44 -20.33
C SER A 52 13.05 12.81 -19.06
N ILE A 53 13.65 12.54 -17.89
CA ILE A 53 13.06 12.86 -16.58
C ILE A 53 13.27 14.33 -16.22
N ASN A 54 12.21 15.02 -15.80
CA ASN A 54 12.26 16.38 -15.26
C ASN A 54 12.85 16.39 -13.85
N LYS A 55 14.16 16.63 -13.77
CA LYS A 55 14.91 16.66 -12.50
C LYS A 55 14.43 17.75 -11.54
N SER A 56 13.92 18.88 -12.04
CA SER A 56 13.47 19.96 -11.16
C SER A 56 12.24 19.56 -10.35
N VAL A 57 11.31 18.84 -10.97
CA VAL A 57 10.13 18.30 -10.29
C VAL A 57 10.53 17.23 -9.28
N LEU A 58 11.43 16.32 -9.68
CA LEU A 58 11.91 15.26 -8.78
C LEU A 58 12.58 15.82 -7.51
N VAL A 59 13.31 16.93 -7.61
CA VAL A 59 13.95 17.59 -6.45
C VAL A 59 12.93 18.29 -5.55
N ASN A 60 11.95 19.00 -6.13
CA ASN A 60 10.97 19.77 -5.38
C ASN A 60 9.79 18.93 -4.86
N SER A 61 9.57 17.75 -5.43
CA SER A 61 8.46 16.85 -5.15
C SER A 61 8.93 15.41 -5.36
N PRO A 62 9.61 14.79 -4.38
CA PRO A 62 10.27 13.49 -4.53
C PRO A 62 9.32 12.29 -4.71
N LEU A 63 8.02 12.52 -4.54
CA LEU A 63 6.94 11.59 -4.81
C LEU A 63 6.32 11.78 -6.21
N GLN A 64 6.88 12.67 -7.02
CA GLN A 64 6.40 12.95 -8.37
C GLN A 64 7.52 12.72 -9.39
N VAL A 65 7.20 11.95 -10.42
CA VAL A 65 8.05 11.76 -11.60
C VAL A 65 7.32 12.36 -12.79
N GLU A 66 7.99 13.27 -13.50
CA GLU A 66 7.53 13.77 -14.79
C GLU A 66 8.55 13.40 -15.85
N ALA A 67 8.07 12.82 -16.94
CA ALA A 67 8.89 12.31 -18.03
C ALA A 67 8.35 12.79 -19.36
N ASP A 68 9.25 13.12 -20.29
CA ASP A 68 8.92 13.62 -21.62
C ASP A 68 9.65 12.82 -22.70
N TYR A 69 8.91 12.39 -23.72
CA TYR A 69 9.49 11.78 -24.93
C TYR A 69 9.47 12.78 -26.07
N LYS A 70 10.65 13.35 -26.36
CA LYS A 70 10.91 14.23 -27.52
C LYS A 70 9.91 15.40 -27.67
N GLY A 71 9.39 15.93 -26.57
CA GLY A 71 8.42 17.02 -26.52
C GLY A 71 7.00 16.63 -26.97
N SER A 72 6.73 15.35 -27.17
CA SER A 72 5.52 14.85 -27.83
C SER A 72 4.62 13.99 -26.94
N MET A 73 5.18 13.35 -25.92
CA MET A 73 4.45 12.51 -24.97
C MET A 73 4.94 12.81 -23.56
N LYS A 74 4.02 13.03 -22.64
CA LYS A 74 4.29 13.33 -21.25
C LYS A 74 3.61 12.32 -20.35
N ILE A 75 4.40 11.77 -19.44
CA ILE A 75 3.94 10.88 -18.39
C ILE A 75 4.19 11.57 -17.06
N LYS A 76 3.17 11.59 -16.21
CA LYS A 76 3.28 12.04 -14.83
C LYS A 76 2.88 10.89 -13.91
N ILE A 77 3.79 10.54 -13.01
CA ILE A 77 3.58 9.55 -11.95
C ILE A 77 3.58 10.28 -10.62
N VAL A 78 2.51 10.12 -9.85
CA VAL A 78 2.38 10.68 -8.50
C VAL A 78 2.21 9.51 -7.53
N LEU A 79 3.09 9.45 -6.54
CA LEU A 79 3.10 8.45 -5.48
C LEU A 79 2.52 9.08 -4.21
N SER A 80 1.70 8.33 -3.48
CA SER A 80 1.17 8.79 -2.20
C SER A 80 2.21 8.69 -1.09
N ASP A 81 2.20 9.63 -0.13
CA ASP A 81 2.86 9.41 1.14
C ASP A 81 2.06 8.38 1.97
N PRO A 82 2.68 7.28 2.43
CA PRO A 82 2.02 6.32 3.31
C PRO A 82 1.42 6.94 4.58
N ALA A 83 1.96 8.06 5.08
CA ALA A 83 1.47 8.75 6.26
C ALA A 83 0.18 9.56 6.02
N ASP A 84 0.00 10.09 4.81
CA ASP A 84 -1.11 10.97 4.41
C ASP A 84 -2.11 10.27 3.47
N SER A 85 -2.14 8.94 3.47
CA SER A 85 -2.94 8.12 2.53
C SER A 85 -4.45 8.41 2.66
N PHE A 86 -4.91 9.48 2.01
CA PHE A 86 -6.28 10.00 2.08
C PHE A 86 -7.05 9.88 0.77
N MET A 87 -6.49 9.22 -0.24
CA MET A 87 -7.25 8.84 -1.43
C MET A 87 -6.85 7.42 -1.77
N GLY A 88 -7.82 6.56 -2.07
CA GLY A 88 -7.68 5.10 -2.20
C GLY A 88 -6.79 4.59 -3.35
N ALA A 89 -5.79 5.37 -3.77
CA ALA A 89 -4.77 5.03 -4.74
C ALA A 89 -3.39 5.46 -4.21
N ASP A 90 -2.43 4.54 -4.28
CA ASP A 90 -1.03 4.77 -3.89
C ASP A 90 -0.17 5.29 -5.05
N ILE A 91 -0.60 5.03 -6.29
CA ILE A 91 0.05 5.47 -7.52
C ILE A 91 -1.01 6.04 -8.44
N ILE A 92 -0.78 7.25 -8.90
CA ILE A 92 -1.53 7.91 -9.95
C ILE A 92 -0.62 8.04 -11.16
N LEU A 93 -1.07 7.52 -12.30
CA LEU A 93 -0.36 7.65 -13.56
C LEU A 93 -1.23 8.41 -14.56
N ASP A 94 -0.72 9.55 -15.02
CA ASP A 94 -1.36 10.43 -15.99
C ASP A 94 -0.55 10.41 -17.29
N VAL A 95 -1.23 10.07 -18.38
CA VAL A 95 -0.63 9.91 -19.71
C VAL A 95 -1.35 10.84 -20.68
N ASP A 96 -0.61 11.85 -21.15
CA ASP A 96 -1.20 12.97 -21.88
C ASP A 96 -1.84 12.58 -23.21
N TYR A 97 -1.22 11.68 -23.96
CA TYR A 97 -1.71 11.25 -25.28
C TYR A 97 -2.94 10.32 -25.19
N LEU A 98 -3.09 9.57 -24.09
CA LEU A 98 -4.30 8.79 -23.81
C LEU A 98 -5.43 9.63 -23.21
N LYS A 99 -5.10 10.83 -22.69
CA LYS A 99 -6.02 11.69 -21.92
C LYS A 99 -6.71 10.91 -20.79
N GLN A 100 -5.97 9.97 -20.19
CA GLN A 100 -6.49 9.04 -19.20
C GLN A 100 -5.59 9.04 -17.98
N LYS A 101 -6.23 9.01 -16.82
CA LYS A 101 -5.60 8.82 -15.52
C LYS A 101 -5.88 7.40 -15.03
N PHE A 102 -4.84 6.73 -14.56
CA PHE A 102 -4.89 5.41 -13.96
C PHE A 102 -4.56 5.50 -12.47
N GLU A 103 -5.31 4.76 -11.66
CA GLU A 103 -5.20 4.75 -10.21
C GLU A 103 -4.90 3.33 -9.73
N PHE A 104 -3.78 3.16 -9.03
CA PHE A 104 -3.33 1.88 -8.54
C PHE A 104 -3.09 1.90 -7.03
N THR A 105 -3.31 0.77 -6.37
CA THR A 105 -2.95 0.53 -4.97
C THR A 105 -1.72 -0.35 -4.85
N VAL A 106 -0.91 -0.11 -3.83
CA VAL A 106 0.25 -0.92 -3.46
C VAL A 106 -0.12 -1.70 -2.21
N ASP A 107 -0.39 -3.00 -2.40
CA ASP A 107 -0.83 -3.90 -1.34
C ASP A 107 0.35 -4.75 -0.87
N LEU A 108 0.89 -4.42 0.30
CA LEU A 108 1.89 -5.25 0.99
C LEU A 108 1.28 -6.58 1.44
N PHE A 109 1.95 -7.68 1.14
CA PHE A 109 1.56 -8.99 1.68
C PHE A 109 1.72 -9.00 3.19
N ARG A 110 0.69 -9.48 3.87
CA ARG A 110 0.62 -9.63 5.33
C ARG A 110 -0.49 -10.59 5.71
N GLN A 111 -0.40 -11.15 6.91
CA GLN A 111 -1.47 -11.93 7.49
C GLN A 111 -2.71 -11.04 7.70
N SER A 112 -3.86 -11.52 7.25
CA SER A 112 -5.16 -10.94 7.59
C SER A 112 -5.64 -11.46 8.94
N PHE A 113 -6.33 -10.60 9.68
CA PHE A 113 -7.00 -10.94 10.94
C PHE A 113 -8.49 -10.67 10.77
N ASP A 114 -9.30 -11.60 11.25
CA ASP A 114 -10.75 -11.48 11.16
C ASP A 114 -11.28 -10.46 12.17
N THR A 115 -12.42 -9.86 11.85
CA THR A 115 -13.11 -9.00 12.82
C THR A 115 -13.71 -9.87 13.92
N ILE A 116 -13.40 -9.52 15.18
CA ILE A 116 -13.99 -10.18 16.34
C ILE A 116 -15.32 -9.52 16.66
N TRP A 117 -16.39 -10.33 16.67
CA TRP A 117 -17.73 -9.89 17.01
C TRP A 117 -17.99 -10.11 18.51
N GLU A 118 -18.60 -9.14 19.18
CA GLU A 118 -18.74 -9.12 20.65
C GLU A 118 -20.14 -9.54 21.14
N ASP A 119 -20.89 -10.25 20.30
CA ASP A 119 -22.24 -10.71 20.63
C ASP A 119 -22.23 -11.80 21.73
N ASP A 120 -21.15 -12.56 21.81
CA ASP A 120 -20.87 -13.53 22.88
C ASP A 120 -19.53 -13.17 23.55
N LEU A 121 -19.59 -12.77 24.82
CA LEU A 121 -18.43 -12.34 25.60
C LEU A 121 -17.39 -13.46 25.81
N ASP A 122 -17.81 -14.70 26.01
CA ASP A 122 -16.88 -15.80 26.25
C ASP A 122 -16.15 -16.16 24.96
N LYS A 123 -16.88 -16.17 23.85
CA LYS A 123 -16.30 -16.36 22.51
C LYS A 123 -15.34 -15.21 22.16
N ALA A 124 -15.76 -13.96 22.34
CA ALA A 124 -14.92 -12.80 22.04
C ALA A 124 -13.60 -12.83 22.84
N ILE A 125 -13.65 -13.22 24.12
CA ILE A 125 -12.43 -13.37 24.94
C ILE A 125 -11.50 -14.43 24.35
N LEU A 126 -12.02 -15.59 23.92
CA LEU A 126 -11.22 -16.65 23.31
C LEU A 126 -10.62 -16.20 21.96
N ASP A 127 -11.41 -15.51 21.14
CA ASP A 127 -10.98 -14.98 19.85
C ASP A 127 -9.86 -13.95 20.03
N TYR A 128 -9.98 -13.02 21.00
CA TYR A 128 -8.92 -12.05 21.30
C TYR A 128 -7.65 -12.71 21.85
N ILE A 129 -7.77 -13.75 22.69
CA ILE A 129 -6.59 -14.49 23.18
C ILE A 129 -5.84 -15.12 21.99
N SER A 130 -6.56 -15.86 21.14
CA SER A 130 -5.97 -16.53 19.98
C SER A 130 -5.36 -15.52 19.00
N GLN A 131 -6.04 -14.40 18.76
CA GLN A 131 -5.53 -13.33 17.92
C GLN A 131 -4.26 -12.71 18.51
N ASN A 132 -4.25 -12.36 19.79
CA ASN A 132 -3.07 -11.76 20.43
C ASN A 132 -1.87 -12.70 20.42
N GLU A 133 -2.09 -13.99 20.67
CA GLU A 133 -1.05 -15.03 20.55
C GLU A 133 -0.47 -15.07 19.13
N LYS A 134 -1.34 -15.13 18.11
CA LYS A 134 -0.91 -15.16 16.70
C LYS A 134 -0.20 -13.89 16.28
N ILE A 135 -0.69 -12.71 16.70
CA ILE A 135 -0.04 -11.43 16.41
C ILE A 135 1.34 -11.38 17.08
N SER A 136 1.45 -11.85 18.32
CA SER A 136 2.72 -11.87 19.06
C SER A 136 3.74 -12.83 18.44
N GLU A 137 3.29 -14.00 17.99
CA GLU A 137 4.12 -14.98 17.28
C GLU A 137 4.66 -14.43 15.95
N LEU A 138 3.79 -13.80 15.17
CA LEU A 138 4.19 -13.13 13.93
C LEU A 138 5.08 -11.92 14.20
N ASN A 139 4.81 -11.21 15.30
CA ASN A 139 5.33 -9.89 15.62
C ASN A 139 5.10 -8.89 14.47
N ALA A 140 6.02 -8.85 13.50
CA ALA A 140 5.84 -8.20 12.20
C ALA A 140 6.62 -8.90 11.05
N ALA A 141 7.05 -10.15 11.26
CA ALA A 141 7.92 -10.88 10.33
C ALA A 141 7.26 -11.20 8.98
N ASP A 142 5.93 -11.28 8.95
CA ASP A 142 5.14 -11.44 7.74
C ASP A 142 5.11 -10.19 6.85
N ILE A 143 5.41 -9.01 7.41
CA ILE A 143 5.43 -7.74 6.69
C ILE A 143 6.85 -7.50 6.15
N ASN A 144 7.25 -8.31 5.16
CA ASN A 144 8.62 -8.34 4.66
C ASN A 144 8.92 -7.31 3.56
N GLY A 145 7.90 -6.62 3.04
CA GLY A 145 8.04 -5.64 1.95
C GLY A 145 7.63 -6.16 0.57
N ASN A 146 7.30 -7.45 0.44
CA ASN A 146 6.72 -7.98 -0.79
C ASN A 146 5.32 -7.37 -0.99
N TYR A 147 5.00 -7.01 -2.23
CA TYR A 147 3.79 -6.28 -2.56
C TYR A 147 3.23 -6.72 -3.90
N LYS A 148 2.00 -6.28 -4.18
CA LYS A 148 1.40 -6.26 -5.51
C LYS A 148 0.86 -4.88 -5.81
N ILE A 149 0.82 -4.52 -7.09
CA ILE A 149 0.17 -3.30 -7.57
C ILE A 149 -1.16 -3.68 -8.19
N THR A 150 -2.25 -3.05 -7.77
CA THR A 150 -3.60 -3.37 -8.26
C THR A 150 -4.20 -2.16 -8.95
N LEU A 151 -4.60 -2.30 -10.22
CA LEU A 151 -5.43 -1.32 -10.92
C LEU A 151 -6.89 -1.48 -10.50
N ILE A 152 -7.51 -0.39 -10.04
CA ILE A 152 -8.94 -0.36 -9.68
C ILE A 152 -9.73 0.15 -10.89
N LYS A 153 -10.46 -0.73 -11.58
CA LYS A 153 -11.39 -0.34 -12.65
C LYS A 153 -12.81 -0.19 -12.10
N SER A 154 -13.59 0.70 -12.71
CA SER A 154 -15.04 0.77 -12.51
C SER A 154 -15.63 -0.63 -12.80
N GLN A 155 -16.50 -1.13 -11.91
CA GLN A 155 -17.10 -2.49 -11.91
C GLN A 155 -16.32 -3.62 -11.20
N ASN A 156 -15.48 -3.33 -10.19
CA ASN A 156 -14.77 -4.34 -9.37
C ASN A 156 -13.82 -5.27 -10.15
N GLN A 157 -13.51 -4.97 -11.41
CA GLN A 157 -12.44 -5.65 -12.12
C GLN A 157 -11.10 -5.17 -11.57
N LYS A 158 -10.33 -6.11 -11.02
CA LYS A 158 -8.97 -5.87 -10.54
C LYS A 158 -7.99 -6.44 -11.54
N THR A 159 -6.97 -5.67 -11.88
CA THR A 159 -5.81 -6.16 -12.63
C THR A 159 -4.61 -6.04 -11.71
N GLU A 160 -3.91 -7.14 -11.47
CA GLU A 160 -2.78 -7.21 -10.54
C GLU A 160 -1.47 -7.26 -11.32
N PHE A 161 -0.45 -6.61 -10.78
CA PHE A 161 0.88 -6.50 -11.34
C PHE A 161 1.91 -6.75 -10.24
N GLU A 162 3.02 -7.40 -10.59
CA GLU A 162 4.10 -7.73 -9.65
C GLU A 162 5.02 -6.54 -9.37
N ASN A 163 5.13 -5.60 -10.31
CA ASN A 163 6.05 -4.46 -10.24
C ASN A 163 5.56 -3.28 -11.09
N ILE A 164 6.20 -2.12 -10.93
CA ILE A 164 5.83 -0.89 -11.65
C ILE A 164 6.23 -0.94 -13.12
N SER A 165 7.27 -1.68 -13.49
CA SER A 165 7.65 -1.85 -14.91
C SER A 165 6.52 -2.51 -15.71
N ASP A 166 5.86 -3.52 -15.15
CA ASP A 166 4.73 -4.20 -15.80
C ASP A 166 3.48 -3.32 -15.88
N VAL A 167 3.25 -2.48 -14.86
CA VAL A 167 2.22 -1.42 -14.92
C VAL A 167 2.52 -0.43 -16.04
N LEU A 168 3.77 0.04 -16.16
CA LEU A 168 4.16 1.00 -17.18
C LEU A 168 4.06 0.41 -18.59
N LYS A 169 4.51 -0.83 -18.81
CA LYS A 169 4.29 -1.54 -20.08
C LYS A 169 2.80 -1.62 -20.42
N PHE A 170 1.99 -2.08 -19.46
CA PHE A 170 0.55 -2.21 -19.66
C PHE A 170 -0.09 -0.88 -20.08
N VAL A 171 0.22 0.22 -19.39
CA VAL A 171 -0.41 1.51 -19.70
C VAL A 171 0.13 2.10 -21.01
N LEU A 172 1.42 1.97 -21.31
CA LEU A 172 2.02 2.56 -22.51
C LEU A 172 1.71 1.77 -23.79
N GLU A 173 1.21 0.53 -23.68
CA GLU A 173 0.79 -0.31 -24.80
C GLU A 173 -0.72 -0.23 -25.10
N MET A 174 -1.49 0.54 -24.32
CA MET A 174 -2.94 0.79 -24.55
C MET A 174 -3.19 1.79 -25.68
#